data_AF-W5TWH9-F1
#
_entry.id   AF-W5TWH9-F1
#
_cell.length_a   1.000
_cell.length_b   1.000
_cell.length_c   1.000
_cell.angle_alpha   90.00
_cell.angle_beta   90.00
_cell.angle_gamma   90.00
#
_symmetry.space_group_name_H-M   'P 1'
#
loop_
_entity.id
_entity.type
_entity.pdbx_description
1 polymer ?
#
loop_
_entity_poly.entity_id
_entity_poly.type
_entity_poly.pdbx_seq_one_letter_code
_entity_poly.pdbx_strand_id
1 'polypeptide(L)'
;MDENEVRDQVRELVRRHAPQPAAELTADDVLAEQLGYDSLALIELALGLQVRFGIDAGGDSGATNVVTVGDVEQMVCDALRANQP
;
A
#
# COMPACT_ATOMS: atom_id res chain seq x y z
N MET A 1 -0.32 -15.99 7.17
CA MET A 1 0.47 -14.76 7.19
C MET A 1 -0.17 -13.87 8.21
N ASP A 2 0.57 -13.49 9.24
CA ASP A 2 0.05 -12.66 10.33
C ASP A 2 -0.07 -11.20 9.87
N GLU A 3 -0.96 -10.43 10.47
CA GLU A 3 -1.24 -9.04 10.06
C GLU A 3 0.01 -8.15 10.17
N ASN A 4 0.86 -8.38 11.17
CA ASN A 4 2.13 -7.66 11.30
C ASN A 4 3.09 -7.95 10.12
N GLU A 5 3.13 -9.21 9.65
CA GLU A 5 3.95 -9.58 8.49
C GLU A 5 3.41 -8.93 7.20
N VAL A 6 2.09 -8.80 7.08
CA VAL A 6 1.46 -8.08 5.97
C VAL A 6 1.86 -6.60 6.01
N ARG A 7 1.72 -5.94 7.16
CA ARG A 7 2.06 -4.52 7.32
C ARG A 7 3.52 -4.24 7.01
N ASP A 8 4.43 -5.08 7.48
CA ASP A 8 5.86 -4.92 7.21
C ASP A 8 6.18 -5.01 5.70
N GLN A 9 5.58 -5.99 5.02
CA GLN A 9 5.76 -6.13 3.57
C GLN A 9 5.09 -5.03 2.76
N VAL A 10 3.94 -4.52 3.22
CA VAL A 10 3.31 -3.35 2.60
C VAL A 10 4.22 -2.14 2.73
N ARG A 11 4.80 -1.87 3.91
CA ARG A 11 5.78 -0.79 4.11
C ARG A 11 7.00 -0.94 3.22
N GLU A 12 7.50 -2.16 3.05
CA GLU A 12 8.63 -2.41 2.15
C GLU A 12 8.27 -2.05 0.70
N LEU A 13 7.08 -2.45 0.22
CA LEU A 13 6.61 -2.10 -1.12
C LEU A 13 6.40 -0.60 -1.28
N VAL A 14 5.79 0.06 -0.29
CA VAL A 14 5.63 1.51 -0.28
C VAL A 14 7.00 2.20 -0.35
N ARG A 15 7.96 1.80 0.47
CA ARG A 15 9.32 2.36 0.42
C ARG A 15 10.00 2.14 -0.93
N ARG A 16 9.78 0.98 -1.54
CA ARG A 16 10.43 0.59 -2.81
C ARG A 16 9.91 1.38 -4.00
N HIS A 17 8.62 1.67 -4.03
CA HIS A 17 7.96 2.40 -5.11
C HIS A 17 7.85 3.91 -4.85
N ALA A 18 8.19 4.36 -3.64
CA ALA A 18 8.29 5.77 -3.31
C ALA A 18 9.39 6.45 -4.13
N PRO A 19 9.09 7.51 -4.90
CA PRO A 19 10.11 8.30 -5.58
C PRO A 19 11.04 9.03 -4.60
N GLN A 20 10.56 9.32 -3.39
CA GLN A 20 11.36 9.84 -2.28
C GLN A 20 11.32 8.86 -1.10
N PRO A 21 12.20 7.84 -1.05
CA PRO A 21 12.17 6.85 0.02
C PRO A 21 12.56 7.48 1.36
N ALA A 22 11.70 7.31 2.36
CA ALA A 22 12.00 7.67 3.74
C ALA A 22 12.77 6.53 4.46
N ALA A 23 13.63 6.89 5.41
CA ALA A 23 14.39 5.92 6.20
C ALA A 23 13.49 5.12 7.16
N GLU A 24 12.47 5.78 7.71
CA GLU A 24 11.46 5.19 8.59
C GLU A 24 10.09 5.55 8.04
N LEU A 25 9.24 4.53 7.88
CA LEU A 25 7.84 4.69 7.49
C LEU A 25 6.94 4.39 8.68
N THR A 26 6.03 5.31 8.94
CA THR A 26 4.96 5.21 9.93
C THR A 26 3.62 5.11 9.21
N ALA A 27 2.61 4.61 9.91
CA ALA A 27 1.26 4.52 9.35
C ALA A 27 0.65 5.90 9.03
N ASP A 28 1.11 6.95 9.72
CA ASP A 28 0.64 8.33 9.56
C ASP A 28 1.30 9.06 8.37
N ASP A 29 2.30 8.46 7.72
CA ASP A 29 2.99 9.12 6.62
C ASP A 29 2.09 9.24 5.40
N VAL A 30 1.93 10.46 4.91
CA VAL A 30 1.15 10.79 3.72
C VAL A 30 1.94 10.40 2.48
N LEU A 31 1.37 9.55 1.62
CA LEU A 31 2.06 9.03 0.43
C LEU A 31 2.53 10.15 -0.50
N ALA A 32 1.64 11.09 -0.83
CA ALA A 32 1.98 12.17 -1.76
C ALA A 32 2.98 13.18 -1.14
N GLU A 33 2.74 13.62 0.09
CA GLU A 33 3.53 14.71 0.70
C GLU A 33 4.87 14.25 1.26
N GLN A 34 4.94 13.08 1.88
CA GLN A 34 6.16 12.61 2.54
C GLN A 34 7.02 11.72 1.64
N LEU A 35 6.39 10.98 0.73
CA LEU A 35 7.06 9.98 -0.11
C LEU A 35 7.08 10.35 -1.59
N GLY A 36 6.40 11.45 -1.95
CA GLY A 36 6.37 11.99 -3.30
C GLY A 36 5.51 11.18 -4.27
N TYR A 37 4.56 10.39 -3.79
CA TYR A 37 3.73 9.57 -4.67
C TYR A 37 2.91 10.41 -5.66
N ASP A 38 3.17 10.21 -6.94
CA ASP A 38 2.37 10.70 -8.06
C ASP A 38 1.46 9.60 -8.63
N SER A 39 0.60 9.95 -9.59
CA SER A 39 -0.33 9.03 -10.25
C SER A 39 0.35 7.78 -10.81
N LEU A 40 1.54 7.90 -11.40
CA LEU A 40 2.30 6.76 -11.91
C LEU A 40 2.83 5.86 -10.78
N ALA A 41 3.42 6.45 -9.74
CA ALA A 41 3.96 5.71 -8.61
C ALA A 41 2.85 4.95 -7.85
N LEU A 42 1.65 5.54 -7.76
CA LEU A 42 0.48 4.88 -7.18
C LEU A 42 0.03 3.67 -8.01
N ILE A 43 0.04 3.78 -9.35
CA ILE A 43 -0.26 2.65 -10.25
C ILE A 43 0.78 1.54 -10.06
N GLU A 44 2.07 1.88 -10.01
CA GLU A 44 3.14 0.90 -9.79
C GLU A 44 3.04 0.21 -8.43
N LEU A 45 2.70 0.97 -7.37
CA LEU A 45 2.43 0.40 -6.05
C LEU A 45 1.23 -0.55 -6.08
N ALA A 46 0.11 -0.15 -6.71
CA ALA A 46 -1.08 -1.00 -6.82
C ALA A 46 -0.77 -2.31 -7.56
N LEU A 47 0.01 -2.25 -8.65
CA LEU A 47 0.48 -3.43 -9.36
C LEU A 47 1.38 -4.32 -8.48
N GLY A 48 2.32 -3.70 -7.72
CA GLY A 48 3.18 -4.41 -6.78
C GLY A 48 2.40 -5.14 -5.69
N LEU A 49 1.37 -4.49 -5.13
CA LEU A 49 0.46 -5.08 -4.14
C LEU A 49 -0.34 -6.24 -4.74
N GLN A 50 -0.87 -6.09 -5.96
CA GLN A 50 -1.60 -7.14 -6.65
C GLN A 50 -0.73 -8.37 -6.91
N VAL A 51 0.50 -8.18 -7.41
CA VAL A 51 1.44 -9.27 -7.66
C VAL A 51 1.86 -9.95 -6.35
N ARG A 52 2.07 -9.18 -5.28
CA ARG A 52 2.57 -9.71 -4.00
C ARG A 52 1.51 -10.45 -3.20
N PHE A 53 0.31 -9.90 -3.12
CA PHE A 53 -0.77 -10.35 -2.22
C PHE A 53 -1.95 -10.97 -2.97
N GLY A 54 -2.01 -10.88 -4.30
CA GLY A 54 -3.13 -11.40 -5.08
C GLY A 54 -4.44 -10.61 -4.89
N ILE A 55 -4.34 -9.32 -4.55
CA ILE A 55 -5.50 -8.45 -4.29
C ILE A 55 -5.72 -7.47 -5.45
N ASP A 56 -6.97 -7.07 -5.68
CA ASP A 56 -7.28 -5.97 -6.60
C ASP A 56 -7.24 -4.64 -5.85
N ALA A 57 -6.08 -3.97 -5.89
CA ALA A 57 -5.86 -2.69 -5.23
C ALA A 57 -6.26 -1.47 -6.09
N GLY A 58 -6.72 -1.69 -7.34
CA GLY A 58 -6.94 -0.65 -8.34
C GLY A 58 -8.39 -0.48 -8.83
N GLY A 59 -9.33 -1.30 -8.32
CA GLY A 59 -10.75 -1.25 -8.69
C GLY A 59 -11.54 -0.07 -8.13
N ASP A 60 -12.71 0.16 -8.72
CA ASP A 60 -13.59 1.35 -8.79
C ASP A 60 -13.89 2.14 -7.49
N SER A 61 -13.46 1.73 -6.30
CA SER A 61 -13.73 2.47 -5.06
C SER A 61 -12.67 2.34 -3.96
N GLY A 62 -11.64 1.50 -4.10
CA GLY A 62 -10.66 1.24 -3.03
C GLY A 62 -9.44 2.16 -3.06
N ALA A 63 -8.85 2.36 -4.24
CA ALA A 63 -7.61 3.13 -4.41
C ALA A 63 -7.79 4.65 -4.18
N THR A 64 -9.00 5.16 -4.42
CA THR A 64 -9.27 6.60 -4.47
C THR A 64 -9.22 7.29 -3.09
N ASN A 65 -9.25 6.52 -1.99
CA ASN A 65 -9.24 7.07 -0.63
C ASN A 65 -7.97 6.73 0.16
N VAL A 66 -6.94 6.22 -0.50
CA VAL A 66 -5.66 5.89 0.14
C VAL A 66 -4.80 7.15 0.19
N VAL A 67 -4.60 7.70 1.39
CA VAL A 67 -3.84 8.94 1.62
C VAL A 67 -2.54 8.65 2.36
N THR A 68 -2.57 7.72 3.30
CA THR A 68 -1.45 7.39 4.18
C THR A 68 -0.94 5.96 3.98
N VAL A 69 0.26 5.67 4.50
CA VAL A 69 0.79 4.30 4.54
C VAL A 69 -0.15 3.37 5.32
N GLY A 70 -0.75 3.86 6.42
CA GLY A 70 -1.71 3.12 7.23
C GLY A 70 -2.98 2.75 6.46
N ASP A 71 -3.43 3.61 5.55
CA ASP A 71 -4.56 3.30 4.66
C ASP A 71 -4.22 2.15 3.71
N VAL A 72 -3.00 2.14 3.13
CA VAL A 72 -2.53 1.05 2.27
C VAL A 72 -2.47 -0.26 3.07
N GLU A 73 -1.88 -0.23 4.26
CA GLU A 73 -1.79 -1.39 5.15
C GLU A 73 -3.17 -1.95 5.47
N GLN A 74 -4.11 -1.07 5.81
CA GLN A 74 -5.46 -1.46 6.20
C GLN A 74 -6.24 -2.01 5.01
N MET A 75 -6.12 -1.40 3.83
CA MET A 75 -6.72 -1.87 2.59
C MET A 75 -6.25 -3.29 2.25
N VAL A 76 -4.94 -3.56 2.36
CA VAL A 76 -4.38 -4.89 2.09
C VAL A 76 -4.87 -5.91 3.12
N CYS A 77 -4.90 -5.55 4.40
CA CYS A 77 -5.42 -6.44 5.45
C CYS A 77 -6.90 -6.78 5.22
N ASP A 78 -7.72 -5.79 4.86
CA ASP A 78 -9.15 -5.99 4.58
C ASP A 78 -9.36 -6.86 3.34
N ALA A 79 -8.64 -6.57 2.25
CA ALA A 79 -8.69 -7.35 1.02
C ALA A 79 -8.27 -8.82 1.24
N LEU A 80 -7.22 -9.06 2.03
CA LEU A 80 -6.78 -10.41 2.38
C LEU A 80 -7.80 -11.17 3.23
N ARG A 81 -8.55 -10.49 4.10
CA ARG A 81 -9.64 -11.11 4.87
C ARG A 81 -10.85 -11.42 3.98
N ALA A 82 -11.20 -10.50 3.07
CA ALA A 82 -12.32 -10.68 2.14
C ALA A 82 -12.05 -11.80 1.11
N ASN A 83 -10.78 -12.05 0.78
CA ASN A 83 -10.37 -13.08 -0.19
C ASN A 83 -10.08 -14.46 0.47
N GLN A 84 -10.33 -14.61 1.78
CA GLN A 84 -10.28 -15.90 2.46
C GLN A 84 -11.65 -16.60 2.35
N PRO A 85 -11.71 -17.87 1.89
CA PRO A 85 -12.96 -18.61 1.73
C PRO A 85 -13.61 -19.03 3.05
#